data_AF-A0A328SIV3-F1
#
_entry.id   AF-A0A328SIV3-F1
#
_cell.length_a   1.000
_cell.length_b   1.000
_cell.length_c   1.000
_cell.angle_alpha   90.00
_cell.angle_beta   90.00
_cell.angle_gamma   90.00
#
_symmetry.space_group_name_H-M   'P 1'
#
loop_
_entity.id
_entity.type
_entity.pdbx_description
1 polymer ?
#
loop_
_entity_poly.entity_id
_entity_poly.type
_entity_poly.pdbx_seq_one_letter_code
_entity_poly.pdbx_strand_id
1 'polypeptide(L)'
;MIFIVGLSSVSALTEEENKIINTKYDFYPSSFLFSYNGYNTTSYEGDTGLKGAYVNNTVDNLTYFVPVEYVRTFAWLTKNSFALDEHIDVKHSLIVDRSDYDCILLEMFNKDGSEIPKLDVKSDSLTKDQRSYFDDYEQSKDEYYQKQNQYALEDIEDNTRRASSSKDSSKGHYGYYYGTNGRGIMYYR
;
A
#
# COMPACT_ATOMS: atom_id res chain seq x y z
N MET A 1 9.16 -16.78 -43.71
CA MET A 1 7.94 -16.16 -43.16
C MET A 1 7.51 -17.00 -41.97
N ILE A 2 7.79 -16.55 -40.75
CA ILE A 2 7.28 -17.13 -39.50
C ILE A 2 6.81 -15.97 -38.62
N PHE A 3 5.58 -16.12 -38.15
CA PHE A 3 4.77 -15.18 -37.40
C PHE A 3 5.12 -15.18 -35.90
N ILE A 4 4.98 -13.99 -35.32
CA ILE A 4 4.55 -13.67 -33.94
C ILE A 4 5.42 -14.18 -32.78
N VAL A 5 5.97 -13.22 -32.02
CA VAL A 5 5.96 -13.30 -30.56
C VAL A 5 5.10 -12.14 -30.07
N GLY A 6 3.90 -12.46 -29.60
CA GLY A 6 2.98 -11.50 -29.02
C GLY A 6 3.58 -10.95 -27.73
N LEU A 7 3.67 -9.63 -27.65
CA LEU A 7 3.82 -8.92 -26.39
C LEU A 7 2.60 -9.27 -25.53
N SER A 8 2.82 -10.04 -24.47
CA SER A 8 1.81 -10.29 -23.45
C SER A 8 1.49 -8.97 -22.76
N SER A 9 0.30 -8.45 -23.06
CA SER A 9 -0.30 -7.28 -22.43
C SER A 9 -0.42 -7.51 -20.92
N VAL A 10 0.03 -6.55 -20.14
CA VAL A 10 -0.43 -6.38 -18.75
C VAL A 10 -1.95 -6.22 -18.83
N SER A 11 -2.71 -7.16 -18.26
CA SER A 11 -4.17 -7.09 -18.35
C SER A 11 -4.64 -5.89 -17.52
N ALA A 12 -5.10 -4.84 -18.20
CA ALA A 12 -5.79 -3.73 -17.56
C ALA A 12 -7.09 -4.25 -16.94
N LEU A 13 -7.45 -3.74 -15.76
CA LEU A 13 -8.75 -4.00 -15.14
C LEU A 13 -9.88 -3.65 -16.13
N THR A 14 -10.94 -4.44 -16.13
CA THR A 14 -12.15 -4.15 -16.90
C THR A 14 -12.83 -2.87 -16.39
N GLU A 15 -13.71 -2.27 -17.20
CA GLU A 15 -14.47 -1.09 -16.78
C GLU A 15 -15.35 -1.37 -15.54
N GLU A 16 -15.91 -2.58 -15.44
CA GLU A 16 -16.71 -3.02 -14.31
C GLU A 16 -15.86 -3.16 -13.04
N GLU A 17 -14.68 -3.75 -13.13
CA GLU A 17 -13.74 -3.87 -12.02
C GLU A 17 -13.25 -2.49 -11.54
N ASN A 18 -12.94 -1.60 -12.48
CA ASN A 18 -12.60 -0.21 -12.15
C ASN A 18 -13.75 0.52 -11.48
N LYS A 19 -14.99 0.28 -11.90
CA LYS A 19 -16.17 0.86 -11.26
C LYS A 19 -16.30 0.38 -9.81
N ILE A 20 -16.11 -0.91 -9.54
CA ILE A 20 -16.17 -1.48 -8.18
C ILE A 20 -15.13 -0.80 -7.27
N ILE A 21 -13.86 -0.79 -7.70
CA ILE A 21 -12.75 -0.25 -6.88
C ILE A 21 -12.93 1.26 -6.60
N ASN A 22 -13.58 2.00 -7.50
CA ASN A 22 -13.79 3.43 -7.35
C ASN A 22 -15.13 3.82 -6.71
N THR A 23 -16.00 2.86 -6.43
CA THR A 23 -17.29 3.12 -5.77
C THR A 23 -17.11 3.23 -4.26
N LYS A 24 -17.75 4.23 -3.66
CA LYS A 24 -17.82 4.40 -2.21
C LYS A 24 -18.96 3.58 -1.64
N TYR A 25 -18.71 2.90 -0.53
CA TYR A 25 -19.67 2.06 0.16
C TYR A 25 -19.77 2.49 1.62
N ASP A 26 -20.99 2.58 2.12
CA ASP A 26 -21.26 2.83 3.53
C ASP A 26 -20.59 1.76 4.39
N PHE A 27 -19.81 2.19 5.38
CA PHE A 27 -19.06 1.31 6.25
C PHE A 27 -19.50 1.46 7.70
N TYR A 28 -20.15 0.41 8.18
CA TYR A 28 -20.61 0.23 9.54
C TYR A 28 -19.91 -1.02 10.09
N PRO A 29 -18.68 -0.86 10.61
CA PRO A 29 -17.92 -1.98 11.14
C PRO A 29 -18.61 -2.55 12.38
N SER A 30 -18.68 -3.87 12.44
CA SER A 30 -19.10 -4.60 13.63
C SER A 30 -17.93 -4.77 14.60
N SER A 31 -17.61 -6.00 15.02
CA SER A 31 -16.48 -6.27 15.90
C SER A 31 -15.22 -6.57 15.08
N PHE A 32 -14.13 -5.89 15.43
CA PHE A 32 -12.82 -6.15 14.85
C PHE A 32 -12.21 -7.42 15.47
N LEU A 33 -11.65 -8.26 14.61
CA LEU A 33 -10.77 -9.36 14.97
C LEU A 33 -9.35 -9.00 14.53
N PHE A 34 -8.51 -8.59 15.48
CA PHE A 34 -7.11 -8.25 15.22
C PHE A 34 -6.28 -9.51 15.09
N SER A 35 -5.43 -9.55 14.07
CA SER A 35 -4.51 -10.66 13.83
C SER A 35 -3.08 -10.24 14.12
N TYR A 36 -2.47 -10.88 15.11
CA TYR A 36 -1.09 -10.68 15.50
C TYR A 36 -0.22 -11.86 15.05
N ASN A 37 1.09 -11.72 15.20
CA ASN A 37 2.04 -12.81 15.03
C ASN A 37 1.77 -13.92 16.07
N GLY A 38 1.01 -14.94 15.66
CA GLY A 38 0.81 -16.17 16.42
C GLY A 38 -0.54 -16.29 17.12
N TYR A 39 -1.40 -15.27 17.08
CA TYR A 39 -2.74 -15.32 17.67
C TYR A 39 -3.67 -14.25 17.09
N ASN A 40 -4.97 -14.41 17.33
CA ASN A 40 -6.00 -13.41 17.03
C ASN A 40 -6.70 -12.99 18.32
N THR A 41 -7.15 -11.74 18.40
CA THR A 41 -7.83 -11.16 19.57
C THR A 41 -8.89 -10.16 19.12
N THR A 42 -9.91 -9.92 19.95
CA THR A 42 -10.92 -8.87 19.72
C THR A 42 -10.55 -7.55 20.39
N SER A 43 -9.40 -7.51 21.06
CA SER A 43 -8.89 -6.32 21.75
C SER A 43 -7.65 -5.81 21.02
N TYR A 44 -7.61 -4.51 20.74
CA TYR A 44 -6.42 -3.89 20.16
C TYR A 44 -5.33 -3.76 21.24
N GLU A 45 -4.19 -4.38 21.00
CA GLU A 45 -3.06 -4.47 21.94
C GLU A 45 -1.84 -3.64 21.49
N GLY A 46 -2.04 -2.76 20.50
CA GLY A 46 -0.96 -2.01 19.86
C GLY A 46 -0.63 -2.54 18.47
N ASP A 47 0.42 -1.97 17.89
CA ASP A 47 0.89 -2.20 16.53
C ASP A 47 1.97 -3.28 16.44
N THR A 48 2.72 -3.53 17.53
CA THR A 48 3.81 -4.49 17.53
C THR A 48 3.30 -5.90 17.18
N GLY A 49 3.77 -6.42 16.04
CA GLY A 49 3.39 -7.75 15.56
C GLY A 49 1.98 -7.86 14.98
N LEU A 50 1.27 -6.74 14.82
CA LEU A 50 -0.02 -6.70 14.15
C LEU A 50 0.15 -6.95 12.64
N LYS A 51 -0.72 -7.79 12.08
CA LYS A 51 -0.80 -8.08 10.63
C LYS A 51 -1.95 -7.34 9.94
N GLY A 52 -2.96 -6.96 10.70
CA GLY A 52 -4.18 -6.30 10.23
C GLY A 52 -5.37 -6.72 11.10
N ALA A 53 -6.56 -6.40 10.65
CA ALA A 53 -7.79 -6.82 11.31
C ALA A 53 -8.83 -7.32 10.30
N TYR A 54 -9.72 -8.19 10.75
CA TYR A 54 -10.90 -8.62 10.02
C TYR A 54 -12.13 -7.98 10.64
N VAL A 55 -13.04 -7.46 9.82
CA VAL A 55 -14.26 -6.84 10.32
C VAL A 55 -15.40 -7.03 9.33
N ASN A 56 -16.56 -7.44 9.83
CA ASN A 56 -17.76 -7.53 9.00
C ASN A 56 -18.39 -6.15 8.93
N ASN A 57 -18.71 -5.71 7.71
CA ASN A 57 -19.54 -4.53 7.49
C ASN A 57 -21.01 -4.93 7.54
N THR A 58 -21.80 -4.23 8.36
CA THR A 58 -23.21 -4.61 8.56
C THR A 58 -24.12 -4.23 7.40
N VAL A 59 -23.68 -3.37 6.48
CA VAL A 59 -24.51 -2.87 5.37
C VAL A 59 -24.55 -3.84 4.20
N ASP A 60 -23.40 -4.34 3.78
CA ASP A 60 -23.25 -5.23 2.63
C ASP A 60 -23.01 -6.69 3.02
N ASN A 61 -22.83 -6.96 4.32
CA ASN A 61 -22.52 -8.27 4.87
C ASN A 61 -21.22 -8.88 4.31
N LEU A 62 -20.26 -8.03 3.93
CA LEU A 62 -18.91 -8.42 3.51
C LEU A 62 -17.93 -8.36 4.69
N THR A 63 -16.95 -9.26 4.66
CA THR A 63 -15.82 -9.31 5.57
C THR A 63 -14.64 -8.57 4.97
N TYR A 64 -14.23 -7.49 5.62
CA TYR A 64 -13.11 -6.67 5.19
C TYR A 64 -11.84 -7.11 5.91
N PHE A 65 -10.77 -7.32 5.15
CA PHE A 65 -9.43 -7.24 5.68
C PHE A 65 -8.99 -5.77 5.73
N VAL A 66 -8.65 -5.30 6.92
CA VAL A 66 -8.18 -3.95 7.21
C VAL A 66 -6.66 -4.01 7.39
N PRO A 67 -5.88 -3.43 6.45
CA PRO A 67 -4.43 -3.34 6.58
C PRO A 67 -4.00 -2.57 7.84
N VAL A 68 -2.79 -2.84 8.31
CA VAL A 68 -2.22 -2.26 9.54
C VAL A 68 -2.33 -0.72 9.56
N GLU A 69 -2.05 -0.07 8.44
CA GLU A 69 -2.11 1.40 8.32
C GLU A 69 -3.53 1.92 8.59
N TYR A 70 -4.56 1.20 8.14
CA TYR A 70 -5.95 1.53 8.39
C TYR A 70 -6.39 1.13 9.80
N VAL A 71 -5.86 0.06 10.38
CA VAL A 71 -6.07 -0.25 11.81
C VAL A 71 -5.57 0.88 12.69
N ARG A 72 -4.36 1.41 12.45
CA ARG A 72 -3.85 2.60 13.15
C ARG A 72 -4.74 3.82 12.92
N THR A 73 -5.26 3.98 11.71
CA THR A 73 -6.17 5.06 11.38
C THR A 73 -7.46 4.98 12.19
N PHE A 74 -8.05 3.78 12.32
CA PHE A 74 -9.19 3.55 13.22
C PHE A 74 -8.84 3.81 14.67
N ALA A 75 -7.68 3.33 15.14
CA ALA A 75 -7.20 3.58 16.49
C ALA A 75 -7.12 5.08 16.78
N TRP A 76 -6.57 5.86 15.85
CA TRP A 76 -6.48 7.32 15.95
C TRP A 76 -7.85 8.01 15.94
N LEU A 77 -8.68 7.70 14.94
CA LEU A 77 -10.00 8.31 14.78
C LEU A 77 -10.93 8.06 15.98
N THR A 78 -10.86 6.85 16.53
CA THR A 78 -11.76 6.38 17.59
C THR A 78 -11.14 6.42 18.99
N LYS A 79 -9.90 6.92 19.10
CA LYS A 79 -9.12 6.91 20.35
C LYS A 79 -9.04 5.52 20.98
N ASN A 80 -8.68 4.53 20.17
CA ASN A 80 -8.56 3.09 20.48
C ASN A 80 -9.86 2.37 20.82
N SER A 81 -11.04 2.99 20.67
CA SER A 81 -12.31 2.30 20.96
C SER A 81 -12.72 1.35 19.83
N PHE A 82 -12.27 1.62 18.60
CA PHE A 82 -12.72 0.96 17.37
C PHE A 82 -14.25 1.00 17.16
N ALA A 83 -14.92 1.89 17.88
CA ALA A 83 -16.32 2.22 17.69
C ALA A 83 -16.38 3.58 16.98
N LEU A 84 -16.97 3.58 15.78
CA LEU A 84 -17.21 4.81 15.05
C LEU A 84 -18.47 5.50 15.61
N ASP A 85 -18.34 6.76 16.04
CA ASP A 85 -19.48 7.58 16.44
C ASP A 85 -20.41 7.87 15.25
N GLU A 86 -19.83 7.93 14.05
CA GLU A 86 -20.51 8.16 12.79
C GLU A 86 -19.99 7.21 11.71
N HIS A 87 -20.87 6.70 10.86
CA HIS A 87 -20.44 5.91 9.70
C HIS A 87 -19.54 6.72 8.78
N ILE A 88 -18.66 6.00 8.10
CA ILE A 88 -17.74 6.52 7.09
C ILE A 88 -18.03 5.81 5.77
N ASP A 89 -17.51 6.34 4.68
CA ASP A 89 -17.50 5.59 3.42
C ASP A 89 -16.14 4.91 3.23
N VAL A 90 -16.12 3.77 2.56
CA VAL A 90 -14.90 3.08 2.17
C VAL A 90 -14.91 2.71 0.70
N LYS A 91 -13.72 2.56 0.13
CA LYS A 91 -13.51 1.76 -1.08
C LYS A 91 -12.84 0.46 -0.70
N HIS A 92 -13.11 -0.59 -1.45
CA HIS A 92 -12.50 -1.89 -1.25
C HIS A 92 -12.00 -2.50 -2.55
N SER A 93 -11.13 -3.50 -2.43
CA SER A 93 -10.66 -4.29 -3.58
C SER A 93 -11.82 -5.02 -4.24
N LEU A 94 -11.56 -5.61 -5.41
CA LEU A 94 -12.46 -6.64 -5.94
C LEU A 94 -12.71 -7.71 -4.87
N ILE A 95 -13.93 -8.26 -4.88
CA ILE A 95 -14.29 -9.38 -4.01
C ILE A 95 -13.44 -10.58 -4.45
N VAL A 96 -12.73 -11.15 -3.49
CA VAL A 96 -11.88 -12.32 -3.67
C VAL A 96 -12.55 -13.52 -3.00
N ASP A 97 -12.57 -14.65 -3.69
CA ASP A 97 -13.08 -15.91 -3.14
C ASP A 97 -12.02 -16.53 -2.21
N ARG A 98 -11.85 -15.92 -1.03
CA ARG A 98 -10.94 -16.38 0.03
C ARG A 98 -11.76 -16.81 1.24
N SER A 99 -11.20 -17.74 2.03
CA SER A 99 -11.90 -18.29 3.21
C SER A 99 -12.06 -17.29 4.35
N ASP A 100 -11.19 -16.29 4.44
CA ASP A 100 -11.03 -15.50 5.67
C ASP A 100 -11.55 -14.05 5.53
N TYR A 101 -11.68 -13.55 4.30
CA TYR A 101 -12.21 -12.21 4.00
C TYR A 101 -12.68 -12.12 2.55
N ASP A 102 -13.65 -11.26 2.30
CA ASP A 102 -14.24 -11.03 0.98
C ASP A 102 -13.49 -9.95 0.20
N CYS A 103 -13.04 -8.88 0.86
CA CYS A 103 -12.34 -7.77 0.21
C CYS A 103 -11.32 -7.09 1.14
N ILE A 104 -10.44 -6.28 0.57
CA ILE A 104 -9.44 -5.48 1.29
C ILE A 104 -9.91 -4.03 1.33
N LEU A 105 -9.88 -3.40 2.51
CA LEU A 105 -10.12 -1.97 2.64
C LEU A 105 -9.00 -1.19 1.93
N LEU A 106 -9.37 -0.32 0.99
CA LEU A 106 -8.42 0.44 0.18
C LEU A 106 -8.34 1.91 0.54
N GLU A 107 -9.47 2.57 0.81
CA GLU A 107 -9.56 3.99 1.14
C GLU A 107 -10.71 4.23 2.11
N MET A 108 -10.62 5.28 2.93
CA MET A 108 -11.64 5.69 3.92
C MET A 108 -11.99 7.16 3.68
N PHE A 109 -13.26 7.52 3.88
CA PHE A 109 -13.75 8.88 3.69
C PHE A 109 -14.72 9.28 4.79
N ASN A 110 -14.64 10.53 5.24
CA ASN A 110 -15.69 11.12 6.06
C ASN A 110 -16.97 11.29 5.23
N LYS A 111 -18.12 11.47 5.91
CA LYS A 111 -19.42 11.71 5.26
C LYS A 111 -19.46 12.93 4.35
N ASP A 112 -18.64 13.94 4.63
CA ASP A 112 -18.51 15.13 3.77
C ASP A 112 -17.73 14.84 2.47
N GLY A 113 -17.26 13.60 2.31
CA GLY A 113 -16.52 13.11 1.16
C GLY A 113 -15.01 13.30 1.25
N SER A 114 -14.49 13.98 2.29
CA SER A 114 -13.06 14.17 2.51
C SER A 114 -12.36 12.84 2.82
N GLU A 115 -11.19 12.63 2.23
CA GLU A 115 -10.41 11.42 2.45
C GLU A 115 -9.82 11.41 3.87
N ILE A 116 -9.98 10.29 4.55
CA ILE A 116 -9.33 10.02 5.82
C ILE A 116 -7.94 9.44 5.49
N PRO A 117 -6.85 10.15 5.83
CA PRO A 117 -5.52 9.69 5.50
C PRO A 117 -5.15 8.45 6.30
N LYS A 118 -4.60 7.45 5.61
CA LYS A 118 -4.04 6.28 6.29
C LYS A 118 -2.78 6.64 7.08
N LEU A 119 -2.64 6.07 8.27
CA LEU A 119 -1.44 6.23 9.10
C LEU A 119 -0.35 5.25 8.65
N ASP A 120 0.37 5.66 7.60
CA ASP A 120 1.49 4.92 7.01
C ASP A 120 2.83 5.53 7.47
N VAL A 121 3.77 4.67 7.87
CA VAL A 121 5.13 5.08 8.27
C VAL A 121 5.87 5.86 7.18
N LYS A 122 5.48 5.62 5.91
CA LYS A 122 6.04 6.30 4.73
C LYS A 122 5.57 7.74 4.58
N SER A 123 4.54 8.15 5.33
CA SER A 123 4.00 9.49 5.22
C SER A 123 4.89 10.51 5.93
N ASP A 124 5.34 11.51 5.18
CA ASP A 124 6.15 12.62 5.71
C ASP A 124 5.31 13.66 6.47
N SER A 125 3.97 13.62 6.34
CA SER A 125 3.05 14.62 6.88
C SER A 125 2.37 14.23 8.19
N LEU A 126 2.74 13.10 8.81
CA LEU A 126 2.14 12.67 10.07
C LEU A 126 2.42 13.65 11.22
N THR A 127 1.35 14.05 11.89
CA THR A 127 1.41 14.87 13.11
C THR A 127 1.95 14.07 14.31
N LYS A 128 2.38 14.76 15.37
CA LYS A 128 2.88 14.10 16.59
C LYS A 128 1.82 13.19 17.24
N ASP A 129 0.56 13.59 17.21
CA ASP A 129 -0.56 12.81 17.72
C ASP A 129 -0.73 11.50 16.94
N GLN A 130 -0.77 11.58 15.61
CA GLN A 130 -0.88 10.40 14.74
C GLN A 130 0.29 9.43 14.91
N ARG A 131 1.52 9.95 15.10
CA ARG A 131 2.72 9.12 15.36
C ARG A 131 2.62 8.33 16.67
N SER A 132 1.83 8.78 17.64
CA SER A 132 1.68 8.08 18.92
C SER A 132 0.91 6.75 18.82
N TYR A 133 0.26 6.49 17.70
CA TYR A 133 -0.43 5.22 17.41
C TYR A 133 0.46 4.17 16.75
N PHE A 134 1.75 4.47 16.63
CA PHE A 134 2.79 3.52 16.27
C PHE A 134 3.54 3.19 17.56
N ASP A 135 3.66 1.92 17.90
CA ASP A 135 4.39 1.51 19.11
C ASP A 135 5.87 1.91 19.02
N ASP A 136 6.49 1.74 17.85
CA ASP A 136 7.89 2.06 17.59
C ASP A 136 8.06 2.89 16.29
N TYR A 137 7.48 4.11 16.25
CA TYR A 137 7.50 4.95 15.04
C TYR A 137 8.90 5.20 14.48
N GLU A 138 9.83 5.66 15.31
CA GLU A 138 11.18 6.05 14.85
C GLU A 138 11.96 4.86 14.32
N GLN A 139 11.90 3.71 15.01
CA GLN A 139 12.53 2.49 14.52
C GLN A 139 11.89 2.03 13.20
N SER A 140 10.56 2.01 13.11
CA SER A 140 9.86 1.61 11.89
C SER A 140 10.21 2.52 10.71
N LYS A 141 10.40 3.81 10.98
CA LYS A 141 10.79 4.82 9.98
C LYS A 141 12.23 4.61 9.50
N ASP A 142 13.15 4.35 10.42
CA ASP A 142 14.55 4.04 10.09
C ASP A 142 14.65 2.75 9.26
N GLU A 143 13.94 1.70 9.65
CA GLU A 143 13.88 0.44 8.90
C GLU A 143 13.32 0.64 7.49
N TYR A 144 12.28 1.47 7.34
CA TYR A 144 11.75 1.83 6.03
C TYR A 144 12.81 2.51 5.14
N TYR A 145 13.51 3.53 5.64
CA TYR A 145 14.54 4.22 4.85
C TYR A 145 15.74 3.32 4.53
N GLN A 146 16.16 2.46 5.47
CA GLN A 146 17.21 1.48 5.23
C GLN A 146 16.82 0.54 4.09
N LYS A 147 15.59 0.03 4.11
CA LYS A 147 15.08 -0.85 3.06
C LYS A 147 14.98 -0.16 1.70
N GLN A 148 14.54 1.11 1.66
CA GLN A 148 14.54 1.91 0.42
C GLN A 148 15.95 2.11 -0.13
N ASN A 149 16.91 2.42 0.73
CA ASN A 149 18.31 2.58 0.33
C ASN A 149 18.91 1.27 -0.18
N GLN A 150 18.56 0.14 0.44
CA GLN A 150 18.99 -1.17 -0.01
C GLN A 150 18.44 -1.49 -1.42
N TYR A 151 17.16 -1.26 -1.67
CA TYR A 151 16.59 -1.47 -3.01
C TYR A 151 17.25 -0.58 -4.07
N ALA A 152 17.52 0.68 -3.74
CA ALA A 152 18.22 1.58 -4.65
C ALA A 152 19.64 1.08 -4.96
N LEU A 153 20.35 0.50 -3.99
CA LEU A 153 21.66 -0.12 -4.19
C LEU A 153 21.58 -1.40 -5.03
N GLU A 154 20.61 -2.27 -4.76
CA GLU A 154 20.37 -3.50 -5.53
C GLU A 154 20.08 -3.20 -7.00
N ASP A 155 19.24 -2.19 -7.28
CA ASP A 155 18.95 -1.73 -8.65
C ASP A 155 20.20 -1.17 -9.36
N ILE A 156 21.09 -0.49 -8.63
CA ILE A 156 22.37 0.00 -9.18
C ILE A 156 23.29 -1.18 -9.48
N GLU A 157 23.40 -2.16 -8.58
CA GLU A 157 24.21 -3.34 -8.79
C GLU A 157 23.74 -4.17 -9.99
N ASP A 158 22.43 -4.39 -10.11
CA ASP A 158 21.85 -5.13 -11.23
C ASP A 158 22.06 -4.42 -12.57
N ASN A 159 21.89 -3.10 -12.60
CA ASN A 159 22.19 -2.31 -13.80
C ASN A 159 23.68 -2.33 -14.16
N THR A 160 24.57 -2.30 -13.15
CA THR A 160 26.02 -2.36 -13.36
C THR A 160 26.44 -3.75 -13.86
N ARG A 161 25.86 -4.83 -13.31
CA ARG A 161 26.06 -6.21 -13.77
C ARG A 161 25.57 -6.42 -15.20
N ARG A 162 24.41 -5.87 -15.57
CA ARG A 162 23.87 -5.92 -16.94
C ARG A 162 24.71 -5.12 -17.94
N ALA A 163 25.22 -3.95 -17.54
CA ALA A 163 26.12 -3.13 -18.36
C ALA A 163 27.51 -3.76 -18.55
N SER A 164 27.97 -4.56 -17.57
CA SER A 164 29.24 -5.29 -17.67
C SER A 164 29.11 -6.65 -18.38
N SER A 165 27.90 -7.23 -18.45
CA SER A 165 27.62 -8.43 -19.27
C SER A 165 27.35 -8.15 -20.75
N SER A 166 27.21 -6.89 -21.18
CA SER A 166 26.96 -6.54 -22.58
C SER A 166 28.21 -6.31 -23.44
N LYS A 167 29.39 -6.77 -22.98
CA LYS A 167 30.60 -6.80 -23.81
C LYS A 167 30.62 -8.02 -24.72
N ASP A 168 29.78 -7.99 -25.75
CA ASP A 168 30.12 -8.50 -27.08
C ASP A 168 29.06 -8.03 -28.08
N SER A 169 29.14 -6.76 -28.50
CA SER A 169 28.97 -6.37 -29.91
C SER A 169 29.26 -4.88 -30.08
N SER A 170 29.80 -4.54 -31.24
CA SER A 170 30.47 -3.29 -31.57
C SER A 170 29.55 -2.08 -31.78
N LYS A 171 30.12 -0.89 -31.54
CA LYS A 171 29.83 0.45 -32.11
C LYS A 171 28.60 1.22 -31.61
N GLY A 172 28.89 2.31 -30.87
CA GLY A 172 27.98 3.42 -30.59
C GLY A 172 28.11 3.92 -29.16
N HIS A 173 28.98 4.89 -28.89
CA HIS A 173 29.13 5.48 -27.56
C HIS A 173 27.90 6.33 -27.21
N TYR A 174 27.02 5.81 -26.36
CA TYR A 174 26.00 6.58 -25.64
C TYR A 174 26.37 6.61 -24.16
N GLY A 175 26.68 7.81 -23.65
CA GLY A 175 26.84 8.04 -22.22
C GLY A 175 25.56 8.63 -21.64
N TYR A 176 24.91 7.92 -20.71
CA TYR A 176 23.85 8.48 -19.87
C TYR A 176 24.47 8.95 -18.55
N TYR A 177 24.27 10.21 -18.20
CA TYR A 177 24.68 10.77 -16.91
C TYR A 177 23.44 11.05 -16.06
N TYR A 178 23.47 10.64 -14.79
CA TYR A 178 22.45 10.97 -13.80
C TYR A 178 23.01 12.01 -12.82
N GLY A 179 22.48 13.23 -12.88
CA GLY A 179 22.74 14.31 -11.94
C GLY A 179 21.43 14.86 -11.37
N THR A 180 21.49 15.46 -10.19
CA THR A 180 20.36 15.75 -9.29
C THR A 180 19.34 16.80 -9.75
N ASN A 181 19.37 17.33 -10.98
CA ASN A 181 18.41 18.35 -11.45
C ASN A 181 18.12 18.33 -12.97
N GLY A 182 17.55 17.23 -13.49
CA GLY A 182 16.85 17.21 -14.79
C GLY A 182 17.43 16.27 -15.85
N ARG A 183 16.55 15.65 -16.66
CA ARG A 183 16.86 14.69 -17.72
C ARG A 183 17.17 15.43 -19.04
N GLY A 184 18.32 15.14 -19.66
CA GLY A 184 18.66 15.64 -21.00
C GLY A 184 19.58 14.68 -21.75
N ILE A 185 19.36 14.54 -23.07
CA ILE A 185 20.24 13.80 -24.00
C ILE A 185 21.09 14.84 -24.73
N MET A 186 22.42 14.74 -24.66
CA MET A 186 23.34 15.64 -25.38
C MET A 186 24.09 14.85 -26.46
N TYR A 187 24.02 15.35 -27.70
CA TYR A 187 24.80 14.82 -28.83
C TYR A 187 26.15 15.54 -28.89
N TYR A 188 27.25 14.79 -28.80
CA TYR A 188 28.57 15.29 -29.21
C TYR A 188 28.96 14.64 -30.55
N ARG A 189 29.42 15.48 -31.47
CA ARG A 189 30.04 15.08 -32.74
C ARG A 189 31.49 14.70 -32.53
#